data_AF-A0A3S7P944-F1
#
_entry.id   AF-A0A3S7P944-F1
#
_cell.length_a   1.000
_cell.length_b   1.000
_cell.length_c   1.000
_cell.angle_alpha   90.00
_cell.angle_beta   90.00
_cell.angle_gamma   90.00
#
_symmetry.space_group_name_H-M   'P 1'
#
loop_
_entity.id
_entity.type
_entity.pdbx_description
1 polymer ?
#
loop_
_entity_poly.entity_id
_entity_poly.type
_entity_poly.pdbx_seq_one_letter_code
_entity_poly.pdbx_strand_id
1 'polypeptide(L)'
;MYLPPHFAVTDPEALHQLMQAHPLGALITCGEGGLDANHLPFEFDGEQGAHGVLRAHVARNNPLWQEVKDGDEVLVIFRAAEGYISPSWYPGKQVHHKQVPTWNYAVVHAHGRIRVRDDARFVRRLLATLTRTHEAGESIPWKMADAPRDYLETMVQAVVGIEIEIERLVGKFKLGQNKEAADRLGAANALQERGQSALAGAMLNPPPSQS
;
A
#
# COMPACT_ATOMS: atom_id res chain seq x y z
N MET A 1 -13.29 4.21 -7.45
CA MET A 1 -12.60 5.46 -7.08
C MET A 1 -12.78 6.48 -8.19
N TYR A 2 -13.20 7.72 -7.90
CA TYR A 2 -13.19 8.80 -8.91
C TYR A 2 -11.75 9.18 -9.27
N LEU A 3 -11.41 9.11 -10.56
CA LEU A 3 -10.03 9.15 -11.05
C LEU A 3 -9.89 10.10 -12.26
N PRO A 4 -9.69 11.41 -12.02
CA PRO A 4 -9.32 12.34 -13.08
C PRO A 4 -8.01 11.93 -13.78
N PRO A 5 -7.85 12.15 -15.11
CA PRO A 5 -6.68 11.68 -15.88
C PRO A 5 -5.34 12.11 -15.29
N HIS A 6 -5.23 13.39 -14.92
CA HIS A 6 -4.03 13.99 -14.31
C HIS A 6 -3.60 13.38 -12.96
N PHE A 7 -4.44 12.54 -12.34
CA PHE A 7 -4.11 11.79 -11.12
C PHE A 7 -4.14 10.27 -11.34
N ALA A 8 -4.54 9.80 -12.52
CA ALA A 8 -4.61 8.39 -12.89
C ALA A 8 -3.21 7.90 -13.24
N VAL A 9 -2.68 6.97 -12.46
CA VAL A 9 -1.37 6.33 -12.73
C VAL A 9 -1.62 4.89 -13.14
N THR A 10 -1.13 4.54 -14.32
CA THR A 10 -1.25 3.18 -14.89
C THR A 10 0.07 2.49 -15.14
N ASP A 11 1.19 3.16 -14.87
CA ASP A 11 2.51 2.55 -14.93
C ASP A 11 2.62 1.45 -13.84
N PRO A 12 2.69 0.16 -14.21
CA PRO A 12 2.72 -0.94 -13.23
C PRO A 12 3.90 -0.83 -12.28
N GLU A 13 5.05 -0.35 -12.75
CA GLU A 13 6.26 -0.23 -11.94
C GLU A 13 6.03 0.75 -10.78
N ALA A 14 5.51 1.94 -11.05
CA ALA A 14 5.17 2.91 -10.01
C ALA A 14 4.12 2.39 -9.00
N LEU A 15 3.14 1.60 -9.45
CA LEU A 15 2.12 1.01 -8.57
C LEU A 15 2.74 -0.07 -7.67
N HIS A 16 3.58 -0.93 -8.23
CA HIS A 16 4.28 -1.99 -7.50
C HIS A 16 5.24 -1.41 -6.46
N GLN A 17 6.03 -0.41 -6.85
CA GLN A 17 6.94 0.31 -5.94
C GLN A 17 6.19 0.91 -4.75
N LEU A 18 5.01 1.51 -4.96
CA LEU A 18 4.20 2.03 -3.86
C LEU A 18 3.77 0.92 -2.90
N MET A 19 3.24 -0.20 -3.42
CA MET A 19 2.80 -1.32 -2.58
C MET A 19 3.97 -1.91 -1.78
N GLN A 20 5.15 -2.06 -2.39
CA GLN A 20 6.35 -2.57 -1.72
C GLN A 20 6.90 -1.60 -0.66
N ALA A 21 6.89 -0.29 -0.93
CA ALA A 21 7.35 0.73 0.02
C ALA A 21 6.37 0.94 1.19
N HIS A 22 5.09 0.62 0.99
CA HIS A 22 4.03 0.79 1.98
C HIS A 22 3.23 -0.50 2.19
N PRO A 23 3.85 -1.58 2.72
CA PRO A 23 3.28 -2.93 2.68
C PRO A 23 2.12 -3.16 3.66
N LEU A 24 1.86 -2.25 4.60
CA LEU A 24 0.70 -2.33 5.48
C LEU A 24 -0.56 -1.90 4.70
N GLY A 25 -1.26 -2.87 4.13
CA GLY A 25 -2.49 -2.66 3.37
C GLY A 25 -3.75 -2.83 4.21
N ALA A 26 -4.83 -2.16 3.82
CA ALA A 26 -6.17 -2.42 4.34
C ALA A 26 -6.92 -3.37 3.40
N LEU A 27 -7.07 -4.64 3.80
CA LEU A 27 -7.88 -5.65 3.12
C LEU A 27 -9.35 -5.45 3.46
N ILE A 28 -10.15 -5.17 2.44
CA ILE A 28 -11.59 -5.02 2.50
C ILE A 28 -12.24 -6.28 1.96
N THR A 29 -13.13 -6.86 2.77
CA THR A 29 -13.95 -8.02 2.42
C THR A 29 -15.43 -7.64 2.49
N CYS A 30 -16.28 -8.40 1.81
CA CYS A 30 -17.74 -8.25 1.86
C CYS A 30 -18.36 -9.62 2.14
N GLY A 31 -18.64 -9.89 3.40
CA GLY A 31 -19.24 -11.15 3.86
C GLY A 31 -20.71 -11.01 4.21
N GLU A 32 -21.28 -12.04 4.84
CA GLU A 32 -22.69 -12.04 5.29
C GLU A 32 -22.99 -10.92 6.30
N GLY A 33 -21.99 -10.53 7.11
CA GLY A 33 -22.06 -9.41 8.05
C GLY A 33 -21.91 -8.02 7.42
N GLY A 34 -21.68 -7.93 6.10
CA GLY A 34 -21.38 -6.69 5.39
C GLY A 34 -19.89 -6.47 5.17
N LEU A 35 -19.50 -5.20 5.05
CA LEU A 35 -18.10 -4.80 4.81
C LEU A 35 -17.30 -4.85 6.11
N ASP A 36 -16.10 -5.41 6.03
CA ASP A 36 -15.08 -5.32 7.09
C ASP A 36 -13.71 -4.95 6.51
N ALA A 37 -12.80 -4.49 7.37
CA ALA A 37 -11.47 -4.01 7.00
C ALA A 37 -10.39 -4.53 7.97
N ASN A 38 -9.45 -5.31 7.43
CA ASN A 38 -8.31 -5.86 8.17
C ASN A 38 -7.01 -5.21 7.70
N HIS A 39 -6.23 -4.63 8.62
CA HIS A 39 -4.94 -4.02 8.29
C HIS A 39 -3.83 -5.06 8.45
N LEU A 40 -3.19 -5.45 7.34
CA LEU A 40 -2.23 -6.55 7.30
C LEU A 40 -0.95 -6.12 6.58
N PRO A 41 0.24 -6.54 7.07
CA PRO A 41 1.46 -6.48 6.27
C PRO A 41 1.38 -7.47 5.12
N PHE A 42 1.56 -6.98 3.90
CA PHE A 42 1.59 -7.79 2.69
C PHE A 42 3.00 -7.92 2.13
N GLU A 43 3.35 -9.13 1.75
CA GLU A 43 4.39 -9.38 0.75
C GLU A 43 3.76 -9.25 -0.64
N PHE A 44 4.42 -8.51 -1.53
CA PHE A 44 4.03 -8.39 -2.93
C PHE A 44 5.04 -9.13 -3.81
N ASP A 45 4.54 -10.05 -4.63
CA ASP A 45 5.29 -10.82 -5.61
C ASP A 45 4.81 -10.46 -7.01
N GLY A 46 5.58 -9.62 -7.70
CA GLY A 46 5.26 -9.13 -9.04
C GLY A 46 5.58 -10.11 -10.18
N GLU A 47 6.24 -11.24 -9.89
CA GLU A 47 6.62 -12.24 -10.90
C GLU A 47 5.50 -13.27 -11.15
N GLN A 48 4.46 -13.28 -10.32
CA GLN A 48 3.33 -14.22 -10.41
C GLN A 48 2.03 -13.55 -10.85
N GLY A 49 1.30 -14.20 -11.75
CA GLY A 49 0.04 -13.66 -12.29
C GLY A 49 0.28 -12.46 -13.22
N ALA A 50 -0.81 -11.86 -13.70
CA ALA A 50 -0.72 -10.73 -14.64
C ALA A 50 -0.36 -9.39 -13.97
N HIS A 51 -0.74 -9.22 -12.69
CA HIS A 51 -0.54 -7.99 -11.92
C HIS A 51 0.18 -8.23 -10.59
N GLY A 52 0.75 -9.41 -10.38
CA GLY A 52 1.32 -9.82 -9.11
C GLY A 52 0.35 -10.55 -8.19
N VAL A 53 0.90 -11.04 -7.08
CA VAL A 53 0.18 -11.70 -5.98
C VAL A 53 0.53 -11.00 -4.67
N LEU A 54 -0.46 -10.82 -3.80
CA LEU A 54 -0.26 -10.37 -2.42
C LEU A 54 -0.37 -11.55 -1.47
N ARG A 55 0.54 -11.62 -0.49
CA ARG A 55 0.52 -12.65 0.54
C ARG A 55 0.59 -12.01 1.92
N ALA A 56 -0.26 -12.46 2.82
CA ALA A 56 -0.29 -12.04 4.21
C ALA A 56 -0.58 -13.23 5.11
N HIS A 57 -0.52 -13.02 6.41
CA HIS A 57 -1.02 -13.99 7.37
C HIS A 57 -1.87 -13.31 8.43
N VAL A 58 -2.76 -14.08 9.03
CA VAL A 58 -3.56 -13.67 10.17
C VAL A 58 -3.36 -14.65 11.31
N ALA A 59 -3.58 -14.19 12.54
CA ALA A 59 -3.66 -15.12 13.66
C ALA A 59 -4.83 -16.10 13.44
N ARG A 60 -4.68 -17.36 13.86
CA ARG A 60 -5.72 -18.38 13.67
C ARG A 60 -7.04 -18.05 14.36
N ASN A 61 -7.02 -17.21 15.38
CA ASN A 61 -8.21 -16.70 16.07
C ASN A 61 -8.84 -15.47 15.40
N ASN A 62 -8.22 -14.91 14.35
CA ASN A 62 -8.84 -13.85 13.55
C ASN A 62 -9.95 -14.50 12.69
N PRO A 63 -11.21 -13.99 12.72
CA PRO A 63 -12.32 -14.59 11.99
C PRO A 63 -12.20 -14.48 10.46
N LEU A 64 -11.39 -13.55 9.94
CA LEU A 64 -11.24 -13.26 8.52
C LEU A 64 -11.07 -14.52 7.64
N TRP A 65 -10.22 -15.47 8.04
CA TRP A 65 -9.94 -16.67 7.23
C TRP A 65 -11.08 -17.70 7.21
N GLN A 66 -12.07 -17.54 8.09
CA GLN A 66 -13.27 -18.38 8.15
C GLN A 66 -14.46 -17.71 7.48
N GLU A 67 -14.48 -16.37 7.46
CA GLU A 67 -15.55 -15.56 6.87
C GLU A 67 -15.43 -15.44 5.35
N VAL A 68 -14.22 -15.50 4.81
CA VAL A 68 -13.98 -15.50 3.35
C VAL A 68 -13.97 -16.90 2.78
N LYS A 69 -14.39 -17.02 1.52
CA LYS A 69 -14.30 -18.24 0.72
C LYS A 69 -13.24 -18.06 -0.37
N ASP A 70 -12.59 -19.15 -0.74
CA ASP A 70 -11.66 -19.15 -1.86
C ASP A 70 -12.35 -18.63 -3.13
N GLY A 71 -11.76 -17.61 -3.73
CA GLY A 71 -12.29 -16.95 -4.92
C GLY A 71 -13.14 -15.71 -4.65
N ASP A 72 -13.42 -15.36 -3.40
CA ASP A 72 -14.15 -14.13 -3.07
C ASP A 72 -13.42 -12.89 -3.59
N GLU A 73 -14.16 -11.91 -4.10
CA GLU A 73 -13.62 -10.63 -4.53
C GLU A 73 -13.25 -9.79 -3.32
N VAL A 74 -12.02 -9.28 -3.31
CA VAL A 74 -11.49 -8.42 -2.25
C VAL A 74 -10.81 -7.19 -2.82
N LEU A 75 -10.67 -6.17 -1.98
CA LEU A 75 -9.92 -4.95 -2.29
C LEU A 75 -8.85 -4.74 -1.22
N VAL A 76 -7.58 -4.58 -1.63
CA VAL A 76 -6.51 -4.13 -0.74
C VAL A 76 -6.16 -2.67 -1.07
N ILE A 77 -6.17 -1.80 -0.06
CA ILE A 77 -5.79 -0.39 -0.21
C ILE A 77 -4.41 -0.18 0.41
N PHE A 78 -3.45 0.20 -0.42
CA PHE A 78 -2.13 0.67 0.01
C PHE A 78 -2.11 2.19 -0.04
N ARG A 79 -1.75 2.81 1.09
CA ARG A 79 -1.67 4.26 1.24
C ARG A 79 -0.22 4.68 1.46
N ALA A 80 0.23 5.64 0.66
CA ALA A 80 1.54 6.27 0.80
C ALA A 80 1.39 7.66 1.43
N ALA A 81 2.38 8.53 1.21
CA ALA A 81 2.40 9.89 1.70
C ALA A 81 1.11 10.66 1.37
N GLU A 82 0.63 11.43 2.33
CA GLU A 82 -0.58 12.23 2.26
C GLU A 82 -0.44 13.49 3.12
N GLY A 83 -1.22 14.53 2.81
CA GLY A 83 -1.26 15.73 3.65
C GLY A 83 -2.12 16.86 3.09
N TYR A 84 -2.49 17.74 4.00
CA TYR A 84 -3.17 18.99 3.70
C TYR A 84 -2.25 19.95 2.92
N ILE A 85 -2.79 20.56 1.86
CA ILE A 85 -2.11 21.60 1.08
C ILE A 85 -2.84 22.94 1.26
N SER A 86 -2.13 23.89 1.86
CA SER A 86 -2.63 25.27 2.02
C SER A 86 -2.48 26.04 0.71
N PRO A 87 -3.51 26.81 0.29
CA PRO A 87 -3.37 27.68 -0.86
C PRO A 87 -2.36 28.81 -0.61
N SER A 88 -2.01 29.09 0.66
CA SER A 88 -1.00 30.10 1.02
C SER A 88 0.42 29.73 0.60
N TRP A 89 0.67 28.47 0.23
CA TRP A 89 1.99 28.01 -0.23
C TRP A 89 2.17 28.16 -1.74
N TYR A 90 1.11 28.49 -2.47
CA TYR A 90 1.14 28.71 -3.91
C TYR A 90 1.53 30.16 -4.21
N PRO A 91 2.63 30.44 -4.93
CA PRO A 91 2.95 31.79 -5.38
C PRO A 91 1.78 32.43 -6.17
N GLY A 92 1.09 31.66 -7.01
CA GLY A 92 -0.06 32.11 -7.80
C GLY A 92 -1.23 32.62 -6.96
N LYS A 93 -1.39 32.14 -5.71
CA LYS A 93 -2.44 32.65 -4.80
C LYS A 93 -2.33 34.15 -4.58
N GLN A 94 -1.13 34.70 -4.50
CA GLN A 94 -0.93 36.15 -4.29
C GLN A 94 -1.17 36.97 -5.57
N VAL A 95 -1.19 36.32 -6.73
CA VAL A 95 -1.40 36.96 -8.03
C VAL A 95 -2.89 37.03 -8.36
N HIS A 96 -3.60 35.91 -8.26
CA HIS A 96 -4.97 35.81 -8.76
C HIS A 96 -6.03 35.47 -7.71
N HIS A 97 -5.66 35.12 -6.47
CA HIS A 97 -6.57 34.74 -5.39
C HIS A 97 -7.56 33.59 -5.70
N LYS A 98 -7.34 32.85 -6.79
CA LYS A 98 -8.17 31.71 -7.24
C LYS A 98 -7.52 30.37 -6.88
N GLN A 99 -7.20 30.17 -5.61
CA GLN A 99 -6.69 28.90 -5.09
C GLN A 99 -7.49 28.49 -3.86
N VAL A 100 -7.77 27.19 -3.74
CA VAL A 100 -8.52 26.59 -2.63
C VAL A 100 -7.66 25.54 -1.93
N PRO A 101 -7.89 25.29 -0.63
CA PRO A 101 -7.21 24.23 0.08
C PRO A 101 -7.57 22.85 -0.46
N THR A 102 -6.67 21.90 -0.30
CA THR A 102 -6.91 20.53 -0.73
C THR A 102 -6.12 19.52 0.09
N TRP A 103 -6.32 18.24 -0.21
CA TRP A 103 -5.52 17.13 0.30
C TRP A 103 -4.80 16.46 -0.86
N ASN A 104 -3.49 16.30 -0.73
CA ASN A 104 -2.68 15.50 -1.64
C ASN A 104 -2.40 14.15 -1.02
N TYR A 105 -2.36 13.10 -1.84
CA TYR A 105 -2.16 11.73 -1.40
C TYR A 105 -1.81 10.83 -2.58
N ALA A 106 -1.14 9.71 -2.29
CA ALA A 106 -0.95 8.62 -3.24
C ALA A 106 -1.50 7.31 -2.68
N VAL A 107 -2.27 6.58 -3.50
CA VAL A 107 -2.87 5.29 -3.14
C VAL A 107 -2.87 4.31 -4.31
N VAL A 108 -2.77 3.03 -3.98
CA VAL A 108 -3.02 1.92 -4.91
C VAL A 108 -4.14 1.06 -4.34
N HIS A 109 -5.14 0.80 -5.18
CA HIS A 109 -6.22 -0.14 -4.90
C HIS A 109 -5.97 -1.41 -5.71
N ALA A 110 -5.67 -2.51 -5.04
CA ALA A 110 -5.51 -3.83 -5.64
C ALA A 110 -6.81 -4.62 -5.48
N HIS A 111 -7.52 -4.84 -6.58
CA HIS A 111 -8.67 -5.73 -6.64
C HIS A 111 -8.18 -7.11 -7.03
N GLY A 112 -8.71 -8.14 -6.37
CA GLY A 112 -8.28 -9.51 -6.63
C GLY A 112 -9.18 -10.54 -5.99
N ARG A 113 -8.72 -11.80 -6.06
CA ARG A 113 -9.42 -12.94 -5.47
C ARG A 113 -8.60 -13.54 -4.35
N ILE A 114 -9.23 -13.67 -3.18
CA ILE A 114 -8.60 -14.22 -1.99
C ILE A 114 -8.62 -15.75 -2.00
N ARG A 115 -7.57 -16.36 -1.46
CA ARG A 115 -7.47 -17.79 -1.14
C ARG A 115 -6.89 -17.95 0.26
N VAL A 116 -7.49 -18.84 1.03
CA VAL A 116 -6.99 -19.21 2.36
C VAL A 116 -5.91 -20.28 2.20
N ARG A 117 -4.77 -20.05 2.83
CA ARG A 117 -3.58 -20.91 2.76
C ARG A 117 -3.22 -21.41 4.17
N ASP A 118 -4.05 -22.31 4.70
CA ASP A 118 -3.75 -23.05 5.94
C ASP A 118 -2.74 -24.18 5.68
N ASP A 119 -1.56 -23.81 5.21
CA ASP A 119 -0.44 -24.70 4.91
C ASP A 119 0.83 -24.19 5.60
N ALA A 120 1.39 -25.01 6.49
CA ALA A 120 2.57 -24.64 7.26
C ALA A 120 3.79 -24.31 6.38
N ARG A 121 3.90 -24.92 5.18
CA ARG A 121 4.99 -24.62 4.25
C ARG A 121 4.82 -23.24 3.62
N PHE A 122 3.61 -22.89 3.21
CA PHE A 122 3.25 -21.55 2.72
C PHE A 122 3.56 -20.49 3.78
N VAL A 123 3.03 -20.66 4.99
CA VAL A 123 3.23 -19.72 6.11
C VAL A 123 4.71 -19.54 6.41
N ARG A 124 5.50 -20.62 6.49
CA ARG A 124 6.95 -20.52 6.73
C ARG A 124 7.67 -19.72 5.67
N ARG A 125 7.35 -19.92 4.38
CA ARG A 125 7.97 -19.15 3.29
C ARG A 125 7.62 -17.67 3.39
N LEU A 126 6.34 -17.36 3.63
CA LEU A 126 5.88 -15.99 3.80
C LEU A 126 6.59 -15.30 4.96
N LEU A 127 6.61 -15.91 6.15
CA LEU A 127 7.29 -15.37 7.32
C LEU A 127 8.78 -15.16 7.07
N ALA A 128 9.45 -16.09 6.37
CA ALA A 128 10.85 -15.95 6.02
C ALA A 128 11.09 -14.76 5.08
N THR A 129 10.23 -14.54 4.10
CA THR A 129 10.32 -13.38 3.19
C THR A 129 10.08 -12.08 3.93
N LEU A 130 9.00 -11.97 4.71
CA LEU A 130 8.71 -10.78 5.52
C LEU A 130 9.85 -10.47 6.49
N THR A 131 10.38 -11.48 7.18
CA THR A 131 11.54 -11.33 8.07
C THR A 131 12.73 -10.76 7.33
N ARG A 132 13.11 -11.35 6.18
CA ARG A 132 14.25 -10.84 5.38
C ARG A 132 14.04 -9.41 4.93
N THR A 133 12.82 -9.05 4.51
CA THR A 133 12.52 -7.71 4.03
C THR A 133 12.58 -6.67 5.15
N HIS A 134 11.97 -6.96 6.30
CA HIS A 134 11.83 -5.98 7.38
C HIS A 134 13.07 -5.88 8.27
N GLU A 135 13.84 -6.97 8.43
CA GLU A 135 15.09 -6.96 9.21
C GLU A 135 16.30 -6.46 8.39
N ALA A 136 16.15 -6.22 7.08
CA ALA A 136 17.26 -5.82 6.20
C ALA A 136 17.94 -4.50 6.61
N GLY A 137 17.22 -3.61 7.28
CA GLY A 137 17.72 -2.32 7.75
C GLY A 137 18.34 -2.36 9.15
N GLU A 138 18.21 -3.47 9.88
CA GLU A 138 18.67 -3.56 11.25
C GLU A 138 20.17 -3.78 11.35
N SER A 139 20.79 -3.21 12.39
CA SER A 139 22.23 -3.37 12.62
C SER A 139 22.62 -4.83 12.90
N ILE A 140 21.71 -5.58 13.53
CA ILE A 140 21.81 -7.01 13.81
C ILE A 140 20.48 -7.64 13.41
N PRO A 141 20.31 -8.05 12.14
CA PRO A 141 19.06 -8.61 11.64
C PRO A 141 18.68 -9.90 12.37
N TRP A 142 17.46 -9.98 12.90
CA TRP A 142 16.91 -11.21 13.44
C TRP A 142 16.63 -12.21 12.31
N LYS A 143 16.94 -13.48 12.54
CA LYS A 143 16.69 -14.57 11.61
C LYS A 143 15.73 -15.57 12.25
N MET A 144 14.89 -16.19 11.43
CA MET A 144 14.01 -17.26 11.91
C MET A 144 14.75 -18.41 12.61
N ALA A 145 16.01 -18.67 12.23
CA ALA A 145 16.85 -19.69 12.85
C ALA A 145 17.36 -19.31 14.26
N ASP A 146 17.21 -18.04 14.67
CA ASP A 146 17.57 -17.58 16.01
C ASP A 146 16.51 -17.99 17.05
N ALA A 147 15.30 -18.36 16.61
CA ALA A 147 14.28 -18.95 17.47
C ALA A 147 14.47 -20.46 17.65
N PRO A 148 14.16 -21.02 18.83
CA PRO A 148 14.05 -22.46 19.03
C PRO A 148 13.09 -23.09 18.03
N ARG A 149 13.46 -24.26 17.48
CA ARG A 149 12.73 -24.90 16.38
C ARG A 149 11.29 -25.27 16.75
N ASP A 150 11.11 -25.81 17.94
CA ASP A 150 9.82 -26.19 18.54
C ASP A 150 8.92 -24.97 18.78
N TYR A 151 9.49 -23.88 19.28
CA TYR A 151 8.81 -22.61 19.45
C TYR A 151 8.34 -22.05 18.09
N LEU A 152 9.23 -22.01 17.10
CA LEU A 152 8.89 -21.52 15.77
C LEU A 152 7.81 -22.39 15.10
N GLU A 153 7.87 -23.71 15.26
CA GLU A 153 6.84 -24.62 14.76
C GLU A 153 5.47 -24.32 15.36
N THR A 154 5.42 -24.03 16.67
CA THR A 154 4.17 -23.65 17.34
C THR A 154 3.64 -22.31 16.83
N MET A 155 4.50 -21.31 16.64
CA MET A 155 4.09 -19.99 16.12
C MET A 155 3.61 -20.06 14.67
N VAL A 156 4.23 -20.88 13.82
CA VAL A 156 3.76 -21.13 12.45
C VAL A 156 2.36 -21.73 12.44
N GLN A 157 2.06 -22.66 13.36
CA GLN A 157 0.73 -23.25 13.46
C GLN A 157 -0.32 -22.26 14.01
N ALA A 158 0.11 -21.21 14.71
CA ALA A 158 -0.78 -20.21 15.29
C ALA A 158 -1.29 -19.16 14.28
N VAL A 159 -0.82 -19.19 13.03
CA VAL A 159 -1.24 -18.27 11.98
C VAL A 159 -1.73 -19.03 10.74
N VAL A 160 -2.56 -18.35 9.94
CA VAL A 160 -3.11 -18.84 8.68
C VAL A 160 -2.68 -17.90 7.57
N GLY A 161 -2.22 -18.46 6.44
CA GLY A 161 -1.83 -17.69 5.28
C GLY A 161 -3.04 -17.19 4.49
N ILE A 162 -2.89 -16.02 3.88
CA ILE A 162 -3.82 -15.42 2.94
C ILE A 162 -3.04 -15.12 1.66
N GLU A 163 -3.61 -15.46 0.52
CA GLU A 163 -3.07 -15.15 -0.79
C GLU A 163 -4.13 -14.44 -1.63
N ILE A 164 -3.76 -13.38 -2.34
CA ILE A 164 -4.67 -12.62 -3.20
C ILE A 164 -4.03 -12.51 -4.58
N GLU A 165 -4.65 -13.16 -5.56
CA GLU A 165 -4.31 -13.00 -6.96
C GLU A 165 -4.86 -11.66 -7.45
N ILE A 166 -3.99 -10.74 -7.88
CA ILE A 166 -4.41 -9.39 -8.29
C ILE A 166 -4.98 -9.46 -9.71
N GLU A 167 -6.24 -9.06 -9.86
CA GLU A 167 -6.93 -8.99 -11.15
C GLU A 167 -6.90 -7.58 -11.74
N ARG A 168 -6.79 -6.54 -10.89
CA ARG A 168 -6.77 -5.15 -11.34
C ARG A 168 -6.12 -4.23 -10.31
N LEU A 169 -5.20 -3.39 -10.77
CA LEU A 169 -4.63 -2.28 -9.99
C LEU A 169 -5.26 -0.95 -10.42
N VAL A 170 -5.54 -0.07 -9.44
CA VAL A 170 -5.96 1.31 -9.70
C VAL A 170 -5.11 2.26 -8.85
N GLY A 171 -4.24 3.03 -9.50
CA GLY A 171 -3.40 4.04 -8.87
C GLY A 171 -4.01 5.43 -8.93
N LYS A 172 -4.05 6.12 -7.79
CA LYS A 172 -4.37 7.55 -7.73
C LYS A 172 -3.30 8.32 -6.99
N PHE A 173 -2.64 9.21 -7.72
CA PHE A 173 -1.57 10.06 -7.20
C PHE A 173 -2.02 11.49 -7.36
N LYS A 174 -2.69 12.03 -6.33
CA LYS A 174 -3.13 13.41 -6.29
C LYS A 174 -2.04 14.25 -5.65
N LEU A 175 -1.14 14.78 -6.47
CA LEU A 175 0.11 15.42 -6.04
C LEU A 175 0.29 16.83 -6.66
N GLY A 176 -0.81 17.44 -7.13
CA GLY A 176 -0.81 18.79 -7.70
C GLY A 176 -0.37 18.86 -9.16
N GLN A 177 -0.43 17.76 -9.92
CA GLN A 177 -0.09 17.73 -11.35
C GLN A 177 -0.96 18.65 -12.23
N ASN A 178 -2.14 19.03 -11.74
CA ASN A 178 -3.05 19.97 -12.40
C ASN A 178 -2.78 21.44 -12.04
N LYS A 179 -1.70 21.73 -11.30
CA LYS A 179 -1.28 23.09 -10.94
C LYS A 179 -0.10 23.53 -11.79
N GLU A 180 0.08 24.84 -11.87
CA GLU A 180 1.32 25.42 -12.42
C GLU A 180 2.54 24.90 -11.66
N ALA A 181 3.64 24.69 -12.38
CA ALA A 181 4.85 24.10 -11.81
C ALA A 181 5.37 24.88 -10.58
N ALA A 182 5.30 26.22 -10.62
CA ALA A 182 5.71 27.09 -9.51
C ALA A 182 4.83 26.91 -8.26
N ASP A 183 3.53 26.68 -8.44
CA ASP A 183 2.61 26.42 -7.33
C ASP A 183 2.88 25.06 -6.69
N ARG A 184 3.08 24.02 -7.52
CA ARG A 184 3.45 22.70 -7.01
C ARG A 184 4.78 22.73 -6.26
N LEU A 185 5.78 23.44 -6.79
CA LEU A 185 7.09 23.61 -6.16
C LEU A 185 6.99 24.38 -4.83
N GLY A 186 6.24 25.48 -4.80
CA GLY A 186 6.02 26.25 -3.56
C GLY A 186 5.38 25.43 -2.45
N ALA A 187 4.37 24.62 -2.79
CA ALA A 187 3.75 23.70 -1.83
C ALA A 187 4.71 22.59 -1.37
N ALA A 188 5.49 21.99 -2.28
CA ALA A 188 6.48 20.97 -1.91
C ALA A 188 7.56 21.52 -0.96
N ASN A 189 8.06 22.73 -1.22
CA ASN A 189 9.05 23.38 -0.33
C ASN A 189 8.47 23.66 1.06
N ALA A 190 7.24 24.18 1.13
CA ALA A 190 6.56 24.41 2.40
C ALA A 190 6.34 23.12 3.19
N LEU A 191 6.07 21.99 2.52
CA LEU A 191 5.99 20.68 3.15
C LEU A 191 7.35 20.22 3.68
N GLN A 192 8.42 20.42 2.91
CA GLN A 192 9.79 20.08 3.31
C GLN A 192 10.21 20.83 4.58
N GLU A 193 9.95 22.14 4.65
CA GLU A 193 10.22 22.97 5.83
C GLU A 193 9.43 22.52 7.07
N ARG A 194 8.28 21.88 6.86
CA ARG A 194 7.41 21.33 7.92
C ARG A 194 7.73 19.87 8.26
N GLY A 195 8.80 19.30 7.71
CA GLY A 195 9.21 17.92 7.96
C GLY A 195 8.39 16.86 7.23
N GLN A 196 7.53 17.23 6.27
CA GLN A 196 6.72 16.30 5.49
C GLN A 196 7.45 15.86 4.21
N SER A 197 8.69 15.38 4.37
CA SER A 197 9.62 15.07 3.27
C SER A 197 9.09 14.05 2.28
N ALA A 198 8.35 13.04 2.74
CA ALA A 198 7.79 12.00 1.87
C ALA A 198 6.76 12.57 0.87
N LEU A 199 5.84 13.42 1.35
CA LEU A 199 4.85 14.06 0.48
C LEU A 199 5.50 15.11 -0.42
N ALA A 200 6.44 15.89 0.12
CA ALA A 200 7.21 16.86 -0.66
C ALA A 200 7.94 16.17 -1.83
N GLY A 201 8.67 15.07 -1.55
CA GLY A 201 9.36 14.27 -2.55
C GLY A 201 8.42 13.71 -3.63
N ALA A 202 7.27 13.17 -3.22
CA ALA A 202 6.24 12.69 -4.15
C ALA A 202 5.67 13.82 -5.03
N MET A 203 5.46 15.02 -4.48
CA MET A 203 4.99 16.19 -5.26
C MET A 203 6.04 16.72 -6.24
N LEU A 204 7.32 16.62 -5.91
CA LEU A 204 8.42 17.02 -6.80
C LEU A 204 8.60 16.04 -7.95
N ASN A 205 8.45 14.74 -7.67
CA ASN A 205 8.66 13.65 -8.62
C ASN A 205 7.42 12.75 -8.73
N PRO A 206 6.26 13.28 -9.19
CA PRO A 206 5.09 12.45 -9.36
C PRO A 206 5.32 11.47 -10.53
N PRO A 207 4.85 10.21 -10.41
CA PRO A 207 4.88 9.29 -11.54
C PRO A 207 4.05 9.84 -12.71
N PRO A 208 4.33 9.41 -13.95
CA PRO A 208 3.56 9.82 -15.11
C PRO A 208 2.08 9.47 -14.94
N SER A 209 1.21 10.47 -15.13
CA SER A 209 -0.24 10.29 -15.15
C SER A 209 -0.76 10.16 -16.58
N GLN A 210 -1.98 9.65 -16.74
CA GLN A 210 -2.65 9.70 -18.04
C GLN A 210 -2.87 11.15 -18.49
N SER A 211 -2.44 11.46 -19.70
CA SER A 211 -2.61 12.75 -20.38
C SER A 211 -4.03 12.95 -20.86
#